data_AF-A0A4Y2TDK4-F1
#
_entry.id   AF-A0A4Y2TDK4-F1
#
_cell.length_a   1.000
_cell.length_b   1.000
_cell.length_c   1.000
_cell.angle_alpha   90.00
_cell.angle_beta   90.00
_cell.angle_gamma   90.00
#
_symmetry.space_group_name_H-M   'P 1'
#
loop_
_entity.id
_entity.type
_entity.pdbx_description
1 polymer ?
#
loop_
_entity_poly.entity_id
_entity_poly.type
_entity_poly.pdbx_seq_one_letter_code
_entity_poly.pdbx_strand_id
1 'polypeptide(L)'
;MEVKKEMSVVAFVFMLFVVCTAEDQLDSGYIFTSPRSIKTGANNQLELCRFGAVEEGIVKVKLFYSESYNGNETLAQEEEFTLEKGKRCTFFDFFVNAIDIDNVYYGRLQINGSIDGECISGSDKVNFSPSKENIYLIQTDKPLYKPGQTVLFRVLKLDKQLRPSSDEGDIGEVYIEDPKGTRLYQWKRIHLGKGIKQLEFQLADEPVLGNWRITVWNNNVTESETFEVKEYVLPKYDVTIKFPPYVLANEEIISVEVCTKLTIHFEATRGILYISRYVMFCYVSLTIRFEVTRGAFWVVPRKFDPDDEKYTWDGNLFSKYPRQT
;
A
#
# COMPACT_ATOMS: atom_id res chain seq x y z
N MET A 1 -0.76 24.68 85.14
CA MET A 1 -0.05 24.92 83.85
C MET A 1 -0.29 23.74 82.89
N GLU A 2 -1.25 22.85 83.20
CA GLU A 2 -1.61 21.67 82.38
C GLU A 2 -2.60 21.91 81.23
N VAL A 3 -3.55 22.85 81.31
CA VAL A 3 -4.66 22.91 80.33
C VAL A 3 -4.22 23.38 78.93
N LYS A 4 -3.14 24.17 78.84
CA LYS A 4 -2.60 24.63 77.54
C LYS A 4 -1.83 23.55 76.77
N LYS A 5 -1.40 22.47 77.43
CA LYS A 5 -0.62 21.40 76.80
C LYS A 5 -1.53 20.37 76.11
N GLU A 6 -2.69 20.09 76.70
CA GLU A 6 -3.70 19.17 76.16
C GLU A 6 -4.33 19.68 74.85
N MET A 7 -4.69 20.98 74.77
CA MET A 7 -5.29 21.55 73.54
C MET A 7 -4.32 21.57 72.35
N SER A 8 -3.02 21.68 72.60
CA SER A 8 -2.01 21.67 71.53
C SER A 8 -1.79 20.27 70.96
N VAL A 9 -1.96 19.23 71.77
CA VAL A 9 -1.83 17.83 71.34
C VAL A 9 -3.06 17.39 70.55
N VAL A 10 -4.27 17.78 70.98
CA VAL A 10 -5.51 17.49 70.23
C VAL A 10 -5.51 18.19 68.88
N ALA A 11 -5.04 19.45 68.80
CA ALA A 11 -4.92 20.16 67.53
C ALA A 11 -3.87 19.53 66.59
N PHE A 12 -2.75 19.01 67.12
CA PHE A 12 -1.75 18.30 66.31
C PHE A 12 -2.23 16.91 65.85
N VAL A 13 -2.98 16.19 66.68
CA VAL A 13 -3.57 14.88 66.33
C VAL A 13 -4.70 15.06 65.30
N PHE A 14 -5.51 16.12 65.40
CA PHE A 14 -6.48 16.46 64.35
C PHE A 14 -5.81 16.96 63.07
N MET A 15 -4.72 17.72 63.16
CA MET A 15 -3.96 18.19 61.99
C MET A 15 -3.19 17.06 61.30
N LEU A 16 -2.84 15.98 62.01
CA LEU A 16 -2.30 14.74 61.43
C LEU A 16 -3.38 13.86 60.76
N PHE A 17 -4.64 13.93 61.20
CA PHE A 17 -5.76 13.27 60.52
C PHE A 17 -6.33 14.05 59.33
N VAL A 18 -5.96 15.33 59.19
CA VAL A 18 -6.21 16.15 57.99
C VAL A 18 -4.93 16.22 57.13
N VAL A 19 -4.16 15.12 57.07
CA VAL A 19 -3.56 14.75 55.79
C VAL A 19 -4.73 14.28 54.95
N CYS A 20 -5.43 15.26 54.36
CA CYS A 20 -6.27 14.99 53.21
C CYS A 20 -5.34 14.26 52.24
N THR A 21 -5.56 12.97 52.10
CA THR A 21 -5.06 12.21 50.98
C THR A 21 -5.39 13.04 49.76
N ALA A 22 -4.38 13.63 49.14
CA ALA A 22 -4.45 13.85 47.71
C ALA A 22 -4.52 12.43 47.15
N GLU A 23 -5.73 11.86 47.13
CA GLU A 23 -6.04 10.84 46.15
C GLU A 23 -5.76 11.56 44.83
N ASP A 24 -4.63 11.23 44.22
CA ASP A 24 -4.46 11.45 42.79
C ASP A 24 -5.76 10.96 42.18
N GLN A 25 -6.59 11.91 41.72
CA GLN A 25 -7.82 11.62 41.02
C GLN A 25 -7.35 10.98 39.72
N LEU A 26 -7.18 9.66 39.77
CA LEU A 26 -6.62 8.87 38.71
C LEU A 26 -7.68 8.93 37.62
N ASP A 27 -7.47 9.82 36.64
CA ASP A 27 -8.45 10.10 35.58
C ASP A 27 -8.96 8.77 35.03
N SER A 28 -10.21 8.46 35.35
CA SER A 28 -10.87 7.25 34.89
C SER A 28 -11.09 7.39 33.40
N GLY A 29 -10.79 6.34 32.65
CA GLY A 29 -10.86 6.41 31.21
C GLY A 29 -10.77 5.05 30.57
N TYR A 30 -11.06 5.01 29.28
CA TYR A 30 -10.91 3.81 28.49
C TYR A 30 -10.38 4.13 27.10
N ILE A 31 -9.70 3.14 26.53
CA ILE A 31 -9.35 3.10 25.11
C ILE A 31 -9.95 1.83 24.56
N PHE A 32 -10.76 1.97 23.52
CA PHE A 32 -11.28 0.85 22.75
C PHE A 32 -10.59 0.83 21.38
N THR A 33 -10.01 -0.29 21.01
CA THR A 33 -9.35 -0.49 19.72
C THR A 33 -10.02 -1.60 18.94
N SER A 34 -10.11 -1.41 17.62
CA SER A 34 -10.67 -2.37 16.70
C SER A 34 -9.93 -2.34 15.36
N PRO A 35 -9.98 -3.43 14.57
CA PRO A 35 -9.50 -3.40 13.21
C PRO A 35 -10.31 -2.42 12.36
N ARG A 36 -9.62 -1.59 11.57
CA ARG A 36 -10.28 -0.70 10.60
C ARG A 36 -11.05 -1.46 9.52
N SER A 37 -10.64 -2.70 9.23
CA SER A 37 -11.30 -3.61 8.29
C SER A 37 -11.76 -4.85 9.04
N ILE A 38 -13.08 -5.00 9.20
CA ILE A 38 -13.73 -6.13 9.84
C ILE A 38 -13.85 -7.28 8.83
N LYS A 39 -13.42 -8.47 9.22
CA LYS A 39 -13.51 -9.68 8.40
C LYS A 39 -14.87 -10.32 8.58
N THR A 40 -15.57 -10.56 7.48
CA THR A 40 -16.84 -11.31 7.48
C THR A 40 -16.57 -12.82 7.42
N GLY A 41 -17.40 -13.61 8.09
CA GLY A 41 -17.23 -15.05 8.26
C GLY A 41 -16.06 -15.44 9.19
N ALA A 42 -15.61 -14.54 10.06
CA ALA A 42 -14.46 -14.78 10.94
C ALA A 42 -14.56 -14.02 12.27
N ASN A 43 -13.76 -14.45 13.25
CA ASN A 43 -13.52 -13.69 14.49
C ASN A 43 -12.63 -12.49 14.21
N ASN A 44 -13.01 -11.36 14.80
CA ASN A 44 -12.24 -10.13 14.81
C ASN A 44 -11.85 -9.82 16.26
N GLN A 45 -10.55 -9.67 16.50
CA GLN A 45 -10.06 -9.34 17.83
C GLN A 45 -10.26 -7.84 18.10
N LEU A 46 -11.03 -7.54 19.14
CA LEU A 46 -11.24 -6.19 19.67
C LEU A 46 -10.54 -6.09 21.02
N GLU A 47 -10.21 -4.88 21.46
CA GLU A 47 -9.60 -4.68 22.78
C GLU A 47 -10.17 -3.44 23.47
N LEU A 48 -10.38 -3.57 24.79
CA LEU A 48 -10.74 -2.45 25.66
C LEU A 48 -9.75 -2.40 26.83
N CYS A 49 -9.02 -1.29 26.93
CA CYS A 49 -8.14 -0.96 28.04
C CYS A 49 -8.77 0.11 28.94
N ARG A 50 -8.69 -0.07 30.25
CA ARG A 50 -9.24 0.82 31.28
C ARG A 50 -8.12 1.44 32.12
N PHE A 51 -8.35 2.69 32.52
CA PHE A 51 -7.47 3.52 33.35
C PHE A 51 -8.27 4.01 34.55
N GLY A 52 -7.62 4.18 35.70
CA GLY A 52 -8.30 4.50 36.96
C GLY A 52 -8.60 3.26 37.80
N ALA A 53 -9.74 3.28 38.48
CA ALA A 53 -10.32 2.09 39.10
C ALA A 53 -10.63 1.04 38.00
N VAL A 54 -10.56 -0.24 38.34
CA VAL A 54 -10.81 -1.32 37.37
C VAL A 54 -11.78 -2.28 38.01
N GLU A 55 -13.04 -1.85 38.12
CA GLU A 55 -14.13 -2.65 38.69
C GLU A 55 -14.78 -3.53 37.62
N GLU A 56 -15.81 -4.29 37.98
CA GLU A 56 -16.56 -5.07 36.99
C GLU A 56 -17.40 -4.16 36.10
N GLY A 57 -17.53 -4.54 34.83
CA GLY A 57 -18.29 -3.75 33.86
C GLY A 57 -18.82 -4.60 32.72
N ILE A 58 -19.62 -3.99 31.86
CA ILE A 58 -20.22 -4.64 30.69
C ILE A 58 -20.07 -3.71 29.50
N VAL A 59 -19.60 -4.26 28.38
CA VAL A 59 -19.54 -3.54 27.10
C VAL A 59 -20.29 -4.33 26.03
N LYS A 60 -21.20 -3.65 25.36
CA LYS A 60 -21.98 -4.15 24.25
C LYS A 60 -21.46 -3.55 22.96
N VAL A 61 -21.11 -4.42 22.03
CA VAL A 61 -20.57 -4.06 20.72
C VAL A 61 -21.63 -4.34 19.66
N LYS A 62 -21.92 -3.35 18.81
CA LYS A 62 -22.83 -3.46 17.67
C LYS A 62 -22.12 -3.08 16.39
N LEU A 63 -22.28 -3.89 15.36
CA LEU A 63 -21.77 -3.63 14.03
C LEU A 63 -22.94 -3.36 13.09
N PHE A 64 -22.89 -2.24 12.40
CA PHE A 64 -23.86 -1.83 11.41
C PHE A 64 -23.21 -1.71 10.03
N TYR A 65 -24.01 -1.89 8.99
CA TYR A 65 -23.64 -1.55 7.62
C TYR A 65 -24.78 -0.83 6.92
N SER A 66 -24.47 -0.10 5.85
CA SER A 66 -25.47 0.46 4.95
C SER A 66 -25.06 0.25 3.50
N GLU A 67 -26.05 -0.02 2.66
CA GLU A 67 -25.87 -0.26 1.23
C GLU A 67 -25.89 1.04 0.40
N SER A 68 -26.22 2.18 1.03
CA SER A 68 -26.19 3.48 0.36
C SER A 68 -25.78 4.60 1.31
N TYR A 69 -25.34 5.73 0.75
CA TYR A 69 -24.92 6.90 1.54
C TYR A 69 -26.03 7.43 2.48
N ASN A 70 -27.28 7.44 2.02
CA ASN A 70 -28.45 7.89 2.80
C ASN A 70 -29.35 6.72 3.22
N GLY A 71 -28.83 5.49 3.17
CA GLY A 71 -29.58 4.30 3.52
C GLY A 71 -29.79 4.20 5.02
N ASN A 72 -30.83 3.49 5.42
CA ASN A 72 -30.91 3.02 6.80
C ASN A 72 -29.75 2.05 7.08
N GLU A 73 -29.30 2.03 8.32
CA GLU A 73 -28.32 1.07 8.76
C GLU A 73 -28.98 -0.25 9.14
N THR A 74 -28.39 -1.35 8.68
CA THR A 74 -28.77 -2.71 9.06
C THR A 74 -27.79 -3.20 10.12
N LEU A 75 -28.33 -3.77 11.21
CA LEU A 75 -27.51 -4.42 12.24
C LEU A 75 -26.93 -5.72 11.67
N ALA A 76 -25.61 -5.80 11.61
CA ALA A 76 -24.87 -6.96 11.12
C ALA A 76 -24.58 -7.96 12.24
N GLN A 77 -24.20 -7.46 13.42
CA GLN A 77 -23.84 -8.29 14.59
C GLN A 77 -23.97 -7.47 15.88
N GLU A 78 -24.39 -8.12 16.96
CA GLU A 78 -24.41 -7.56 18.31
C GLU A 78 -23.91 -8.61 19.31
N GLU A 79 -23.03 -8.21 20.22
CA GLU A 79 -22.52 -9.07 21.27
C GLU A 79 -22.22 -8.26 22.54
N GLU A 80 -22.34 -8.91 23.70
CA GLU A 80 -22.11 -8.31 25.01
C GLU A 80 -20.98 -9.03 25.72
N PHE A 81 -20.01 -8.27 26.21
CA PHE A 81 -18.80 -8.76 26.86
C PHE A 81 -18.72 -8.25 28.30
N THR A 82 -18.35 -9.14 29.22
CA THR A 82 -18.11 -8.80 30.63
C THR A 82 -16.65 -8.41 30.83
N LEU A 83 -16.44 -7.35 31.60
CA LEU A 83 -15.13 -6.84 32.00
C LEU A 83 -14.85 -7.26 33.44
N GLU A 84 -13.83 -8.08 33.65
CA GLU A 84 -13.49 -8.59 34.98
C GLU A 84 -12.78 -7.52 35.84
N LYS A 85 -13.02 -7.56 37.16
CA LYS A 85 -12.31 -6.70 38.11
C LYS A 85 -10.80 -6.91 38.04
N GLY A 86 -10.04 -5.82 38.09
CA GLY A 86 -8.57 -5.82 38.11
C GLY A 86 -7.89 -6.08 36.75
N LYS A 87 -8.61 -6.52 35.70
CA LYS A 87 -8.05 -6.68 34.35
C LYS A 87 -8.05 -5.36 33.58
N ARG A 88 -6.89 -4.73 33.43
CA ARG A 88 -6.79 -3.43 32.73
C ARG A 88 -7.20 -3.51 31.25
N CYS A 89 -6.67 -4.46 30.49
CA CYS A 89 -7.00 -4.67 29.08
C CYS A 89 -7.66 -6.02 28.89
N THR A 90 -8.75 -6.04 28.12
CA THR A 90 -9.52 -7.26 27.80
C THR A 90 -9.66 -7.38 26.29
N PHE A 91 -9.34 -8.56 25.76
CA PHE A 91 -9.55 -8.89 24.35
C PHE A 91 -10.89 -9.58 24.16
N PHE A 92 -11.58 -9.27 23.07
CA PHE A 92 -12.85 -9.88 22.69
C PHE A 92 -12.72 -10.51 21.31
N ASP A 93 -13.20 -11.74 21.17
CA ASP A 93 -13.39 -12.37 19.88
C ASP A 93 -14.80 -12.04 19.38
N PHE A 94 -14.90 -11.15 18.40
CA PHE A 94 -16.17 -10.71 17.84
C PHE A 94 -16.39 -11.39 16.48
N PHE A 95 -17.21 -12.45 16.47
CA PHE A 95 -17.53 -13.17 15.25
C PHE A 95 -18.54 -12.39 14.41
N VAL A 96 -18.22 -12.17 13.14
CA VAL A 96 -19.14 -11.53 12.20
C VAL A 96 -19.52 -12.54 11.13
N ASN A 97 -20.83 -12.76 10.93
CA ASN A 97 -21.33 -13.64 9.88
C ASN A 97 -20.88 -13.19 8.48
N ALA A 98 -20.96 -14.10 7.51
CA ALA A 98 -20.75 -13.73 6.12
C ALA A 98 -21.82 -12.71 5.68
N ILE A 99 -21.38 -11.59 5.12
CA ILE A 99 -22.23 -10.52 4.57
C ILE A 99 -21.82 -10.37 3.10
N ASP A 100 -22.79 -10.08 2.24
CA ASP A 100 -22.50 -9.66 0.87
C ASP A 100 -21.90 -8.25 0.90
N ILE A 101 -20.58 -8.17 0.83
CA ILE A 101 -19.83 -6.92 0.97
C ILE A 101 -19.82 -6.08 -0.32
N ASP A 102 -20.23 -6.64 -1.46
CA ASP A 102 -20.15 -5.97 -2.76
C ASP A 102 -21.10 -4.76 -2.82
N ASN A 103 -22.17 -4.79 -2.03
CA ASN A 103 -23.17 -3.74 -1.95
C ASN A 103 -23.00 -2.81 -0.74
N VAL A 104 -21.99 -3.03 0.12
CA VAL A 104 -21.82 -2.23 1.33
C VAL A 104 -21.12 -0.90 1.02
N TYR A 105 -21.80 0.21 1.26
CA TYR A 105 -21.22 1.55 1.13
C TYR A 105 -20.33 1.92 2.31
N TYR A 106 -20.80 1.66 3.54
CA TYR A 106 -20.02 1.91 4.76
C TYR A 106 -20.45 1.01 5.92
N GLY A 107 -19.53 0.80 6.87
CA GLY A 107 -19.78 0.17 8.15
C GLY A 107 -19.60 1.13 9.32
N ARG A 108 -20.27 0.84 10.43
CA ARG A 108 -20.08 1.53 11.71
C ARG A 108 -20.03 0.51 12.84
N LEU A 109 -18.96 0.58 13.63
CA LEU A 109 -18.87 -0.15 14.89
C LEU A 109 -19.26 0.80 16.02
N GLN A 110 -20.16 0.36 16.89
CA GLN A 110 -20.62 1.11 18.06
C GLN A 110 -20.40 0.28 19.32
N ILE A 111 -19.93 0.93 20.38
CA ILE A 111 -19.89 0.37 21.72
C ILE A 111 -20.79 1.18 22.65
N ASN A 112 -21.50 0.49 23.53
CA ASN A 112 -22.26 1.07 24.63
C ASN A 112 -22.04 0.19 25.86
N GLY A 113 -21.98 0.74 27.06
CA GLY A 113 -21.75 -0.08 28.24
C GLY A 113 -21.68 0.71 29.54
N SER A 114 -21.27 0.03 30.60
CA SER A 114 -20.91 0.67 31.85
C SER A 114 -19.59 0.15 32.38
N ILE A 115 -18.71 1.08 32.78
CA ILE A 115 -17.40 0.84 33.38
C ILE A 115 -17.34 1.69 34.65
N ASP A 116 -16.98 1.08 35.78
CA ASP A 116 -16.83 1.77 37.07
C ASP A 116 -18.06 2.59 37.51
N GLY A 117 -19.27 2.17 37.08
CA GLY A 117 -20.53 2.86 37.36
C GLY A 117 -20.85 4.04 36.43
N GLU A 118 -19.98 4.34 35.45
CA GLU A 118 -20.21 5.35 34.43
C GLU A 118 -20.65 4.72 33.11
N CYS A 119 -21.50 5.40 32.36
CA CYS A 119 -21.92 4.96 31.04
C CYS A 119 -20.85 5.31 29.99
N ILE A 120 -20.45 4.33 29.20
CA ILE A 120 -19.54 4.52 28.07
C ILE A 120 -20.30 4.39 26.76
N SER A 121 -19.89 5.18 25.77
CA SER A 121 -20.36 5.04 24.39
C SER A 121 -19.29 5.50 23.41
N GLY A 122 -19.28 4.91 22.22
CA GLY A 122 -18.34 5.28 21.19
C GLY A 122 -18.75 4.68 19.86
N SER A 123 -18.36 5.32 18.77
CA SER A 123 -18.57 4.76 17.44
C SER A 123 -17.50 5.19 16.47
N ASP A 124 -17.12 4.30 15.55
CA ASP A 124 -16.21 4.62 14.46
C ASP A 124 -16.63 3.92 13.15
N LYS A 125 -16.18 4.47 12.02
CA LYS A 125 -16.40 3.89 10.71
C LYS A 125 -15.42 2.74 10.46
N VAL A 126 -15.95 1.65 9.92
CA VAL A 126 -15.17 0.47 9.57
C VAL A 126 -15.45 0.05 8.14
N ASN A 127 -14.46 -0.60 7.53
CA ASN A 127 -14.60 -1.28 6.26
C ASN A 127 -14.90 -2.76 6.49
N PHE A 128 -15.47 -3.41 5.47
CA PHE A 128 -15.63 -4.86 5.47
C PHE A 128 -14.63 -5.49 4.49
N SER A 129 -14.15 -6.67 4.86
CA SER A 129 -13.30 -7.48 4.02
C SER A 129 -13.73 -8.94 4.12
N PRO A 130 -13.61 -9.73 3.05
CA PRO A 130 -13.88 -11.15 3.15
C PRO A 130 -12.80 -11.81 3.99
N SER A 131 -13.13 -12.92 4.68
CA SER A 131 -12.10 -13.80 5.24
C SER A 131 -11.39 -14.55 4.09
N LYS A 132 -10.53 -13.86 3.35
CA LYS A 132 -9.59 -14.52 2.43
C LYS A 132 -8.55 -15.25 3.28
N GLU A 133 -8.59 -16.58 3.27
CA GLU A 133 -7.57 -17.40 3.94
C GLU A 133 -6.29 -17.49 3.13
N ASN A 134 -6.39 -17.30 1.81
CA ASN A 134 -5.31 -17.48 0.86
C ASN A 134 -5.08 -16.20 0.05
N ILE A 135 -3.81 -15.91 -0.19
CA ILE A 135 -3.32 -14.85 -1.06
C ILE A 135 -2.74 -15.54 -2.29
N TYR A 136 -3.17 -15.11 -3.48
CA TYR A 136 -2.60 -15.59 -4.75
C TYR A 136 -1.77 -14.48 -5.38
N LEU A 137 -0.56 -14.81 -5.80
CA LEU A 137 0.32 -13.93 -6.57
C LEU A 137 0.62 -14.60 -7.90
N ILE A 138 0.43 -13.87 -8.99
CA ILE A 138 0.78 -14.35 -10.33
C ILE A 138 2.00 -13.56 -10.77
N GLN A 139 3.01 -14.26 -11.28
CA GLN A 139 4.22 -13.63 -11.80
C GLN A 139 4.61 -14.25 -13.12
N THR A 140 4.77 -13.41 -14.13
CA THR A 140 5.37 -13.77 -15.42
C THR A 140 6.89 -13.63 -15.38
N ASP A 141 7.60 -14.36 -16.25
CA ASP A 141 9.07 -14.21 -16.38
C ASP A 141 9.45 -12.86 -17.00
N LYS A 142 8.57 -12.30 -17.83
CA LYS A 142 8.66 -10.98 -18.46
C LYS A 142 7.31 -10.25 -18.39
N PRO A 143 7.32 -8.91 -18.25
CA PRO A 143 6.10 -8.11 -18.41
C PRO A 143 5.71 -7.92 -19.88
N LEU A 144 6.64 -8.17 -20.82
CA LEU A 144 6.49 -7.91 -22.24
C LEU A 144 6.96 -9.09 -23.11
N TYR A 145 6.08 -9.54 -24.01
CA TYR A 145 6.33 -10.64 -24.93
C TYR A 145 6.17 -10.22 -26.39
N LYS A 146 6.90 -10.92 -27.26
CA LYS A 146 6.73 -10.84 -28.72
C LYS A 146 5.76 -11.93 -29.19
N PRO A 147 5.14 -11.75 -30.38
CA PRO A 147 4.53 -12.84 -31.11
C PRO A 147 5.43 -14.09 -31.20
N GLY A 148 4.81 -15.28 -31.14
CA GLY A 148 5.52 -16.57 -31.19
C GLY A 148 6.34 -16.92 -29.94
N GLN A 149 6.34 -16.12 -28.87
CA GLN A 149 7.05 -16.47 -27.62
C GLN A 149 6.20 -17.31 -26.68
N THR A 150 6.86 -18.19 -25.92
CA THR A 150 6.24 -18.86 -24.78
C THR A 150 6.17 -17.92 -23.58
N VAL A 151 4.98 -17.74 -23.04
CA VAL A 151 4.69 -17.06 -21.78
C VAL A 151 4.94 -18.04 -20.65
N LEU A 152 5.92 -17.74 -19.80
CA LEU A 152 6.22 -18.52 -18.60
C LEU A 152 5.70 -17.76 -17.40
N PHE A 153 4.92 -18.43 -16.56
CA PHE A 153 4.39 -17.79 -15.37
C PHE A 153 4.25 -18.78 -14.21
N ARG A 154 4.14 -18.21 -13.02
CA ARG A 154 3.91 -18.96 -11.79
C ARG A 154 2.80 -18.34 -10.98
N VAL A 155 2.04 -19.21 -10.33
CA VAL A 155 1.04 -18.87 -9.33
C VAL A 155 1.62 -19.27 -7.99
N LEU A 156 1.78 -18.30 -7.09
CA LEU A 156 2.12 -18.53 -5.70
C LEU A 156 0.85 -18.45 -4.87
N LYS A 157 0.69 -19.39 -3.95
CA LYS A 157 -0.38 -19.40 -2.95
C LYS A 157 0.23 -19.27 -1.57
N LEU A 158 -0.13 -18.21 -0.86
CA LEU A 158 0.36 -17.89 0.46
C LEU A 158 -0.79 -17.88 1.47
N ASP A 159 -0.50 -18.27 2.71
CA ASP A 159 -1.41 -18.06 3.85
C ASP A 159 -1.33 -16.61 4.38
N LYS A 160 -2.14 -16.30 5.41
CA LYS A 160 -2.16 -14.99 6.09
C LYS A 160 -0.81 -14.61 6.72
N GLN A 161 0.08 -15.57 6.95
CA GLN A 161 1.43 -15.38 7.48
C GLN A 161 2.49 -15.32 6.37
N LEU A 162 2.06 -15.20 5.11
CA LEU A 162 2.92 -15.18 3.92
C LEU A 162 3.76 -16.45 3.73
N ARG A 163 3.31 -17.57 4.32
CA ARG A 163 3.95 -18.87 4.13
C ARG A 163 3.31 -19.60 2.95
N PRO A 164 4.07 -20.39 2.19
CA PRO A 164 3.50 -21.26 1.16
C PRO A 164 2.40 -22.12 1.76
N SER A 165 1.19 -22.05 1.21
CA SER A 165 0.08 -22.90 1.66
C SER A 165 0.41 -24.36 1.33
N SER A 166 0.29 -25.24 2.34
CA SER A 166 0.57 -26.67 2.24
C SER A 166 -0.69 -27.54 2.07
N ASP A 167 -1.83 -26.92 1.74
CA ASP A 167 -3.11 -27.63 1.63
C ASP A 167 -3.21 -28.41 0.32
N GLU A 168 -2.90 -29.71 0.37
CA GLU A 168 -2.91 -30.61 -0.80
C GLU A 168 -4.31 -30.75 -1.46
N GLY A 169 -5.38 -30.47 -0.71
CA GLY A 169 -6.76 -30.48 -1.19
C GLY A 169 -7.15 -29.26 -2.02
N ASP A 170 -6.25 -28.28 -2.14
CA ASP A 170 -6.56 -27.02 -2.79
C ASP A 170 -6.48 -27.10 -4.32
N ILE A 171 -7.67 -27.13 -4.93
CA ILE A 171 -7.88 -27.32 -6.35
C ILE A 171 -8.46 -26.02 -6.93
N GLY A 172 -7.68 -25.35 -7.78
CA GLY A 172 -8.07 -24.11 -8.45
C GLY A 172 -8.20 -24.25 -9.96
N GLU A 173 -8.54 -23.14 -10.58
CA GLU A 173 -8.52 -22.94 -12.03
C GLU A 173 -7.60 -21.77 -12.38
N VAL A 174 -6.87 -21.89 -13.48
CA VAL A 174 -6.12 -20.79 -14.08
C VAL A 174 -6.55 -20.64 -15.52
N TYR A 175 -6.74 -19.42 -15.98
CA TYR A 175 -7.05 -19.14 -17.38
C TYR A 175 -6.39 -17.86 -17.88
N ILE A 176 -6.29 -17.75 -19.21
CA ILE A 176 -5.67 -16.60 -19.89
C ILE A 176 -6.68 -16.01 -20.86
N GLU A 177 -6.82 -14.68 -20.80
CA GLU A 177 -7.65 -13.87 -21.67
C GLU A 177 -6.81 -12.97 -22.56
N ASP A 178 -7.20 -12.89 -23.82
CA ASP A 178 -6.63 -11.93 -24.77
C ASP A 178 -7.13 -10.50 -24.48
N PRO A 179 -6.61 -9.47 -25.16
CA PRO A 179 -7.03 -8.08 -24.98
C PRO A 179 -8.52 -7.82 -25.30
N LYS A 180 -9.19 -8.76 -26.00
CA LYS A 180 -10.62 -8.68 -26.31
C LYS A 180 -11.49 -9.39 -25.27
N GLY A 181 -10.89 -9.96 -24.23
CA GLY A 181 -11.59 -10.74 -23.20
C GLY A 181 -11.91 -12.18 -23.63
N THR A 182 -11.32 -12.67 -24.72
CA THR A 182 -11.49 -14.05 -25.16
C THR A 182 -10.61 -14.95 -24.32
N ARG A 183 -11.21 -15.92 -23.62
CA ARG A 183 -10.46 -16.95 -22.89
C ARG A 183 -9.87 -17.97 -23.86
N LEU A 184 -8.54 -17.98 -23.99
CA LEU A 184 -7.84 -18.84 -24.95
C LEU A 184 -7.27 -20.11 -24.31
N TYR A 185 -6.83 -20.02 -23.05
CA TYR A 185 -6.19 -21.13 -22.32
C TYR A 185 -6.81 -21.28 -20.95
N GLN A 186 -6.92 -22.53 -20.50
CA GLN A 186 -7.55 -22.87 -19.23
C GLN A 186 -6.97 -24.17 -18.66
N TRP A 187 -6.44 -24.10 -17.45
CA TRP A 187 -6.05 -25.25 -16.64
C TRP A 187 -7.09 -25.43 -15.54
N LYS A 188 -7.95 -26.42 -15.71
CA LYS A 188 -8.97 -26.78 -14.72
C LYS A 188 -8.39 -27.76 -13.71
N ARG A 189 -8.88 -27.66 -12.47
CA ARG A 189 -8.60 -28.60 -11.38
C ARG A 189 -7.09 -28.79 -11.11
N ILE A 190 -6.33 -27.70 -11.06
CA ILE A 190 -4.91 -27.76 -10.75
C ILE A 190 -4.68 -27.68 -9.24
N HIS A 191 -3.76 -28.52 -8.73
CA HIS A 191 -3.33 -28.45 -7.33
C HIS A 191 -2.43 -27.24 -7.12
N LEU A 192 -2.80 -26.37 -6.18
CA LEU A 192 -2.03 -25.19 -5.74
C LEU A 192 -1.40 -25.40 -4.35
N GLY A 193 -1.65 -26.55 -3.72
CA GLY A 193 -1.27 -26.91 -2.35
C GLY A 193 0.21 -27.07 -2.02
N LYS A 194 1.12 -26.89 -2.97
CA LYS A 194 2.58 -26.83 -2.70
C LYS A 194 3.08 -25.39 -2.68
N GLY A 195 2.18 -24.43 -2.58
CA GLY A 195 2.44 -22.99 -2.53
C GLY A 195 2.96 -22.36 -3.81
N ILE A 196 3.41 -23.15 -4.80
CA ILE A 196 3.81 -22.67 -6.12
C ILE A 196 3.38 -23.63 -7.22
N LYS A 197 2.85 -23.06 -8.30
CA LYS A 197 2.54 -23.78 -9.54
C LYS A 197 3.12 -23.02 -10.72
N GLN A 198 3.98 -23.67 -11.50
CA GLN A 198 4.53 -23.13 -12.74
C GLN A 198 3.72 -23.65 -13.92
N LEU A 199 3.40 -22.75 -14.85
CA LEU A 199 2.61 -23.01 -16.05
C LEU A 199 3.24 -22.23 -17.22
N GLU A 200 2.94 -22.69 -18.42
CA GLU A 200 3.43 -22.08 -19.65
C GLU A 200 2.36 -22.10 -20.73
N PHE A 201 2.40 -21.10 -21.61
CA PHE A 201 1.51 -20.98 -22.75
C PHE A 201 2.26 -20.41 -23.96
N GLN A 202 2.10 -21.06 -25.11
CA GLN A 202 2.73 -20.65 -26.36
C GLN A 202 1.88 -19.63 -27.13
N LEU A 203 2.34 -18.38 -27.25
CA LEU A 203 1.68 -17.40 -28.13
C LEU A 203 1.71 -17.87 -29.58
N ALA A 204 0.62 -17.61 -30.31
CA ALA A 204 0.58 -17.78 -31.75
C ALA A 204 1.61 -16.87 -32.45
N ASP A 205 1.95 -17.20 -33.69
CA ASP A 205 2.83 -16.37 -34.53
C ASP A 205 2.20 -15.00 -34.87
N GLU A 206 0.86 -14.94 -34.91
CA GLU A 206 0.08 -13.71 -35.13
C GLU A 206 -1.00 -13.54 -34.03
N PRO A 207 -0.60 -13.22 -32.78
CA PRO A 207 -1.54 -13.06 -31.67
C PRO A 207 -2.18 -11.66 -31.70
N VAL A 208 -3.29 -11.50 -30.97
CA VAL A 208 -3.85 -10.17 -30.70
C VAL A 208 -2.85 -9.37 -29.86
N LEU A 209 -2.40 -8.22 -30.36
CA LEU A 209 -1.49 -7.33 -29.65
C LEU A 209 -2.23 -6.54 -28.55
N GLY A 210 -1.53 -6.23 -27.46
CA GLY A 210 -2.04 -5.47 -26.34
C GLY A 210 -1.88 -6.17 -25.00
N ASN A 211 -2.71 -5.80 -24.02
CA ASN A 211 -2.65 -6.33 -22.66
C ASN A 211 -3.45 -7.63 -22.53
N TRP A 212 -2.74 -8.70 -22.24
CA TRP A 212 -3.28 -10.00 -21.90
C TRP A 212 -3.42 -10.12 -20.38
N ARG A 213 -4.33 -10.99 -19.93
CA ARG A 213 -4.61 -11.19 -18.50
C ARG A 213 -4.56 -12.67 -18.15
N ILE A 214 -3.84 -12.99 -17.08
CA ILE A 214 -3.82 -14.29 -16.45
C ILE A 214 -4.67 -14.18 -15.18
N THR A 215 -5.61 -15.09 -14.99
CA THR A 215 -6.47 -15.11 -13.81
C THR A 215 -6.40 -16.46 -13.11
N VAL A 216 -6.27 -16.43 -11.80
CA VAL A 216 -6.44 -17.58 -10.90
C VAL A 216 -7.81 -17.45 -10.25
N TRP A 217 -8.57 -18.54 -10.25
CA TRP A 217 -9.86 -18.65 -9.59
C TRP A 217 -9.89 -19.86 -8.67
N ASN A 218 -10.26 -19.66 -7.41
CA ASN A 218 -10.38 -20.72 -6.41
C ASN A 218 -11.42 -20.35 -5.35
N ASN A 219 -12.53 -21.10 -5.28
CA ASN A 219 -13.53 -21.04 -4.20
C ASN A 219 -13.84 -19.61 -3.72
N ASN A 220 -14.13 -18.70 -4.66
CA ASN A 220 -14.45 -17.27 -4.48
C ASN A 220 -13.28 -16.29 -4.36
N VAL A 221 -12.04 -16.76 -4.43
CA VAL A 221 -10.87 -15.89 -4.59
C VAL A 221 -10.50 -15.83 -6.06
N THR A 222 -10.53 -14.62 -6.61
CA THR A 222 -10.07 -14.31 -7.96
C THR A 222 -8.92 -13.32 -7.86
N GLU A 223 -7.78 -13.66 -8.43
CA GLU A 223 -6.63 -12.75 -8.56
C GLU A 223 -6.16 -12.77 -10.01
N SER A 224 -5.69 -11.63 -10.50
CA SER A 224 -5.29 -11.49 -11.91
C SER A 224 -4.04 -10.64 -12.07
N GLU A 225 -3.25 -10.97 -13.08
CA GLU A 225 -2.04 -10.25 -13.45
C GLU A 225 -2.02 -10.05 -14.97
N THR A 226 -1.49 -8.90 -15.41
CA THR A 226 -1.46 -8.53 -16.83
C THR A 226 -0.05 -8.54 -17.39
N PHE A 227 0.08 -8.95 -18.65
CA PHE A 227 1.31 -8.81 -19.43
C PHE A 227 0.99 -8.24 -20.80
N GLU A 228 1.94 -7.55 -21.42
CA GLU A 228 1.76 -6.93 -22.73
C GLU A 228 2.38 -7.80 -23.83
N VAL A 229 1.65 -7.98 -24.93
CA VAL A 229 2.16 -8.60 -26.16
C VAL A 229 2.26 -7.52 -27.23
N LYS A 230 3.47 -7.28 -27.73
CA LYS A 230 3.70 -6.36 -28.84
C LYS A 230 4.89 -6.78 -29.68
N GLU A 231 4.91 -6.29 -30.90
CA GLU A 231 6.10 -6.36 -31.74
C GLU A 231 7.14 -5.38 -31.19
N TYR A 232 8.32 -5.89 -30.83
CA TYR A 232 9.43 -5.05 -30.44
C TYR A 232 10.76 -5.63 -30.89
N VAL A 233 11.75 -4.75 -31.04
CA VAL A 233 13.16 -5.11 -31.19
C VAL A 233 13.84 -4.83 -29.87
N LEU A 234 14.70 -5.74 -29.41
CA LEU A 234 15.42 -5.54 -28.15
C LEU A 234 16.33 -4.31 -28.31
N PRO A 235 16.19 -3.28 -27.44
CA PRO A 235 17.07 -2.12 -27.50
C PRO A 235 18.52 -2.54 -27.28
N LYS A 236 19.42 -2.09 -28.15
CA LYS A 236 20.87 -2.40 -28.08
C LYS A 236 21.59 -1.57 -27.01
N TYR A 237 20.96 -0.48 -26.58
CA TYR A 237 21.48 0.47 -25.61
C TYR A 237 20.35 0.94 -24.70
N ASP A 238 20.73 1.28 -23.48
CA ASP A 238 19.89 1.92 -22.47
C ASP A 238 20.42 3.35 -22.24
N VAL A 239 19.51 4.32 -22.14
CA VAL A 239 19.83 5.74 -21.93
C VAL A 239 19.20 6.18 -20.64
N THR A 240 20.03 6.51 -19.65
CA THR A 240 19.59 7.06 -18.38
C THR A 240 19.84 8.56 -18.37
N ILE A 241 18.79 9.34 -18.13
CA ILE A 241 18.86 10.80 -17.98
C ILE A 241 18.67 11.11 -16.50
N LYS A 242 19.68 11.68 -15.85
CA LYS A 242 19.62 12.10 -14.45
C LYS A 242 19.43 13.61 -14.37
N PHE A 243 18.39 14.01 -13.66
CA PHE A 243 18.12 15.40 -13.31
C PHE A 243 18.63 15.70 -11.90
N PRO A 244 18.93 16.97 -11.58
CA PRO A 244 19.19 17.37 -10.21
C PRO A 244 17.94 17.16 -9.36
N PRO A 245 18.09 16.90 -8.04
CA PRO A 245 16.96 16.61 -7.16
C PRO A 245 16.00 17.80 -6.98
N TYR A 246 16.50 19.02 -7.16
CA TYR A 246 15.72 20.25 -7.19
C TYR A 246 16.39 21.27 -8.10
N VAL A 247 15.62 22.25 -8.57
CA VAL A 247 16.07 23.38 -9.38
C VAL A 247 15.41 24.63 -8.82
N LEU A 248 16.17 25.72 -8.65
CA LEU A 248 15.60 26.99 -8.17
C LEU A 248 14.81 27.68 -9.28
N ALA A 249 13.76 28.42 -8.91
CA ALA A 249 12.89 29.09 -9.89
C ALA A 249 13.65 30.13 -10.76
N ASN A 250 14.68 30.75 -10.20
CA ASN A 250 15.56 31.72 -10.85
C ASN A 250 16.77 31.06 -11.54
N GLU A 251 16.88 29.72 -11.54
CA GLU A 251 17.98 29.02 -12.18
C GLU A 251 17.81 29.06 -13.70
N GLU A 252 18.74 29.72 -14.40
CA GLU A 252 18.72 29.83 -15.86
C GLU A 252 19.25 28.58 -16.55
N ILE A 253 20.15 27.83 -15.89
CA ILE A 253 20.85 26.68 -16.46
C ILE A 253 20.53 25.43 -15.64
N ILE A 254 20.13 24.35 -16.29
CA ILE A 254 19.90 23.06 -15.64
C ILE A 254 20.94 22.07 -16.16
N SER A 255 21.80 21.59 -15.26
CA SER A 255 22.74 20.51 -15.60
C SER A 255 21.99 19.18 -15.61
N VAL A 256 22.15 18.39 -16.67
CA VAL A 256 21.51 17.09 -16.84
C VAL A 256 22.58 16.10 -17.25
N GLU A 257 22.69 15.00 -16.50
CA GLU A 257 23.66 13.94 -16.82
C GLU A 257 22.98 12.88 -17.69
N VAL A 258 23.55 12.63 -18.87
CA VAL A 258 23.08 11.58 -19.78
C VAL A 258 24.10 10.44 -19.76
N CYS A 259 23.68 9.29 -19.25
CA CYS A 259 24.46 8.06 -19.28
C CYS A 259 23.91 7.12 -20.34
N THR A 260 24.79 6.49 -21.12
CA THR A 260 24.41 5.41 -22.03
C THR A 260 25.11 4.12 -21.62
N LYS A 261 24.36 3.03 -21.55
CA LYS A 261 24.86 1.69 -21.26
C LYS A 261 24.53 0.78 -22.44
N LEU A 262 25.53 0.06 -22.94
CA LEU A 262 25.32 -0.94 -23.97
C LEU A 262 24.88 -2.25 -23.32
N THR A 263 23.84 -2.87 -23.89
CA THR A 263 23.28 -4.13 -23.37
C THR A 263 24.13 -5.34 -23.75
N ILE A 264 25.03 -5.18 -24.72
CA ILE A 264 25.84 -6.21 -25.39
C ILE A 264 27.27 -5.66 -25.61
N HIS A 265 28.28 -6.54 -25.65
CA HIS A 265 29.70 -6.18 -25.89
C HIS A 265 29.89 -5.65 -27.32
N PHE A 266 29.44 -4.42 -27.57
CA PHE A 266 29.70 -3.68 -28.80
C PHE A 266 30.60 -2.49 -28.50
N GLU A 267 31.30 -2.01 -29.51
CA GLU A 267 32.01 -0.74 -29.45
C GLU A 267 31.01 0.41 -29.34
N ALA A 268 31.37 1.46 -28.60
CA ALA A 268 30.52 2.61 -28.33
C ALA A 268 30.07 3.28 -29.63
N THR A 269 28.77 3.20 -29.94
CA THR A 269 28.16 3.88 -31.09
C THR A 269 27.95 5.35 -30.77
N ARG A 270 28.46 6.24 -31.64
CA ARG A 270 28.11 7.66 -31.65
C ARG A 270 26.61 7.79 -31.96
N GLY A 271 25.92 8.69 -31.27
CA GLY A 271 24.49 8.91 -31.46
C GLY A 271 24.09 10.34 -31.12
N ILE A 272 22.93 10.73 -31.64
CA ILE A 272 22.29 12.04 -31.40
C ILE A 272 21.13 11.82 -30.44
N LEU A 273 21.11 12.57 -29.34
CA LEU A 273 19.99 12.58 -28.39
C LEU A 273 19.10 13.80 -28.63
N TYR A 274 17.80 13.59 -28.74
CA TYR A 274 16.79 14.64 -28.83
C TYR A 274 16.09 14.77 -27.48
N ILE A 275 16.13 15.95 -26.86
CA ILE A 275 15.47 16.23 -25.58
C ILE A 275 14.40 17.31 -25.84
N SER A 276 13.13 16.99 -25.62
CA SER A 276 12.04 17.96 -25.67
C SER A 276 11.66 18.41 -24.26
N ARG A 277 11.43 19.72 -24.09
CA ARG A 277 10.93 20.29 -22.85
C ARG A 277 9.47 20.66 -23.01
N TYR A 278 8.63 20.22 -22.08
CA TYR A 278 7.23 20.63 -22.02
C TYR A 278 7.07 21.72 -20.96
N VAL A 279 6.73 22.95 -21.39
CA VAL A 279 6.35 24.03 -20.48
C VAL A 279 4.84 24.19 -20.58
N MET A 280 4.12 24.03 -19.47
CA MET A 280 2.66 23.92 -19.40
C MET A 280 1.89 25.13 -20.00
N PHE A 281 2.58 26.20 -20.42
CA PHE A 281 2.00 27.41 -21.02
C PHE A 281 2.59 27.83 -22.39
N CYS A 282 3.54 27.09 -22.98
CA CYS A 282 4.06 27.38 -24.32
C CYS A 282 4.73 26.14 -24.93
N TYR A 283 4.28 25.71 -26.12
CA TYR A 283 4.93 24.65 -26.89
C TYR A 283 6.19 25.22 -27.56
N VAL A 284 7.34 25.12 -26.89
CA VAL A 284 8.64 25.42 -27.51
C VAL A 284 9.44 24.13 -27.58
N SER A 285 9.55 23.58 -28.79
CA SER A 285 10.42 22.44 -29.08
C SER A 285 11.83 22.94 -29.36
N LEU A 286 12.75 22.76 -28.41
CA LEU A 286 14.17 23.05 -28.63
C LEU A 286 14.86 21.74 -29.05
N THR A 287 15.41 21.69 -30.26
CA THR A 287 16.17 20.54 -30.75
C THR A 287 17.66 20.77 -30.54
N ILE A 288 18.28 20.05 -29.61
CA ILE A 288 19.72 20.15 -29.36
C ILE A 288 20.41 18.91 -29.94
N ARG A 289 21.44 19.10 -30.79
CA ARG A 289 22.28 18.01 -31.31
C ARG A 289 23.45 17.75 -30.38
N PHE A 290 23.71 16.50 -30.05
CA PHE A 290 24.89 16.08 -29.29
C PHE A 290 25.58 14.90 -29.97
N GLU A 291 26.91 14.84 -29.86
CA GLU A 291 27.70 13.68 -30.27
C GLU A 291 28.21 12.98 -29.01
N VAL A 292 27.64 11.82 -28.69
CA VAL A 292 28.04 11.07 -27.48
C VAL A 292 29.40 10.42 -27.70
N THR A 293 30.45 10.98 -27.06
CA THR A 293 31.76 10.36 -26.89
C THR A 293 31.99 10.07 -25.40
N ARG A 294 32.62 8.93 -25.09
CA ARG A 294 32.76 8.33 -23.74
C ARG A 294 32.83 9.35 -22.58
N GLY A 295 31.94 9.20 -21.61
CA GLY A 295 32.08 9.77 -20.26
C GLY A 295 31.93 11.29 -20.15
N ALA A 296 31.18 11.93 -21.04
CA ALA A 296 30.98 13.38 -21.00
C ALA A 296 29.74 13.78 -20.18
N PHE A 297 29.96 14.67 -19.21
CA PHE A 297 28.93 15.41 -18.48
C PHE A 297 28.53 16.63 -19.33
N TRP A 298 27.24 16.93 -19.45
CA TRP A 298 26.76 18.04 -20.28
C TRP A 298 25.85 18.99 -19.50
N VAL A 299 25.87 20.26 -19.90
CA VAL A 299 25.08 21.34 -19.32
C VAL A 299 24.17 21.87 -20.42
N VAL A 300 22.87 22.02 -20.15
CA VAL A 300 21.92 22.59 -21.11
C VAL A 300 21.74 24.08 -20.80
N PRO A 301 22.35 25.00 -21.57
CA PRO A 301 22.12 26.42 -21.37
C PRO A 301 20.74 26.86 -21.89
N ARG A 302 20.03 27.71 -21.15
CA ARG A 302 18.97 28.55 -21.73
C ARG A 302 19.64 29.77 -22.36
N LYS A 303 19.61 29.90 -23.68
CA LYS A 303 19.47 31.22 -24.29
C LYS A 303 18.43 31.12 -25.39
N PHE A 304 17.37 31.90 -25.23
CA PHE A 304 16.39 32.20 -26.25
C PHE A 304 16.73 33.60 -26.73
N ASP A 305 17.23 33.71 -27.96
CA ASP A 305 17.25 34.96 -28.71
C ASP A 305 16.29 34.75 -29.89
N PRO A 306 15.13 35.43 -29.93
CA PRO A 306 14.15 35.26 -30.99
C PRO A 306 14.60 35.81 -32.35
N ASP A 307 15.71 36.55 -32.43
CA ASP A 307 16.17 37.23 -33.67
C ASP A 307 17.41 36.60 -34.34
N ASP A 308 17.99 35.51 -33.80
CA ASP A 308 19.23 34.93 -34.33
C ASP A 308 18.97 33.82 -35.37
N GLU A 309 18.77 34.22 -36.64
CA GLU A 309 18.60 33.32 -37.79
C GLU A 309 19.91 32.69 -38.32
N LYS A 310 21.05 32.83 -37.64
CA LYS A 310 22.33 32.25 -38.13
C LYS A 310 23.11 31.49 -37.06
N TYR A 311 22.87 30.18 -36.99
CA TYR A 311 23.75 29.26 -36.26
C TYR A 311 25.02 28.97 -37.07
N THR A 312 26.02 29.85 -36.95
CA THR A 312 27.44 29.47 -37.04
C THR A 312 28.01 29.49 -35.64
N TRP A 313 28.63 28.39 -35.18
CA TRP A 313 29.40 28.43 -33.93
C TRP A 313 30.84 27.99 -34.14
N ASP A 314 31.73 28.92 -33.81
CA ASP A 314 33.19 28.87 -33.81
C ASP A 314 33.71 27.85 -32.79
N GLY A 315 34.71 27.06 -33.17
CA GLY A 315 35.24 25.93 -32.40
C GLY A 315 36.03 26.25 -31.14
N ASN A 316 35.69 27.28 -30.36
CA ASN A 316 36.45 27.68 -29.18
C ASN A 316 35.56 27.90 -27.95
N LEU A 317 35.30 26.82 -27.20
CA LEU A 317 35.12 26.86 -25.75
C LEU A 317 35.37 25.47 -25.16
N PHE A 318 36.60 24.99 -25.31
CA PHE A 318 37.10 23.87 -24.52
C PHE A 318 37.52 24.39 -23.15
N SER A 319 36.79 24.05 -22.08
CA SER A 319 37.39 24.00 -20.74
C SER A 319 37.30 22.56 -20.24
N LYS A 320 38.44 21.86 -20.31
CA LYS A 320 38.68 20.63 -19.54
C LYS A 320 38.85 21.06 -18.08
N TYR A 321 37.89 20.76 -17.22
CA TYR A 321 38.21 20.70 -15.79
C TYR A 321 38.81 19.32 -15.47
N PRO A 322 39.98 19.25 -14.83
CA PRO A 322 40.59 17.98 -14.45
C PRO A 322 39.76 17.34 -13.32
N ARG A 323 39.67 16.00 -13.35
CA ARG A 323 39.09 15.20 -12.27
C ARG A 323 39.87 15.47 -10.99
N GLN A 324 39.18 15.88 -9.93
CA GLN A 324 39.68 15.65 -8.59
C GLN A 324 39.34 14.21 -8.20
N THR A 325 40.38 13.52 -7.70
CA THR A 325 40.45 12.10 -7.31
C THR A 325 39.47 11.71 -6.23
#